data_AF-A0ABD5DV57-F1
#
_entry.id   AF-A0ABD5DV57-F1
#
_cell.length_a   1.000
_cell.length_b   1.000
_cell.length_c   1.000
_cell.angle_alpha   90.00
_cell.angle_beta   90.00
_cell.angle_gamma   90.00
#
_symmetry.space_group_name_H-M   'P 1'
#
loop_
_entity.id
_entity.type
_entity.pdbx_description
1 polymer ?
#
loop_
_entity_poly.entity_id
_entity_poly.type
_entity_poly.pdbx_seq_one_letter_code
_entity_poly.pdbx_strand_id
1 'polypeptide(L)' 'NHVGVAMGRKRLVQKRLESGELIAPFGDMTLKCHQHYYVTTLPGRQWPKIDAFIEWLHSLT' A
#
# COMPACT_ATOMS: atom_id res chain seq x y z
N ASN A 1 -10.88 -3.46 20.66
CA ASN A 1 -9.60 -2.94 21.20
C ASN A 1 -9.13 -1.75 20.37
N HIS A 2 -9.28 -0.53 20.91
CA HIS A 2 -8.85 0.73 20.29
C HIS A 2 -7.47 1.12 20.85
N VAL A 3 -6.44 0.36 20.44
CA VAL A 3 -5.15 0.25 21.16
C VAL A 3 -4.27 1.52 21.06
N GLY A 4 -4.61 2.46 20.18
CA GLY A 4 -3.91 3.75 20.10
C GLY A 4 -3.96 4.40 18.72
N VAL A 5 -2.96 5.23 18.45
CA VAL A 5 -2.79 5.99 17.20
C VAL A 5 -1.62 5.42 16.40
N ALA A 6 -1.78 5.30 15.09
CA ALA A 6 -0.73 4.87 14.15
C ALA A 6 -0.56 5.86 13.01
N MET A 7 0.64 5.93 12.45
CA MET A 7 0.95 6.69 11.24
C MET A 7 1.22 5.74 10.08
N GLY A 8 0.63 6.00 8.92
CA GLY A 8 0.76 5.11 7.76
C GLY A 8 0.20 5.68 6.47
N ARG A 9 0.20 4.85 5.41
CA ARG A 9 -0.28 5.26 4.08
C ARG A 9 -1.80 5.36 4.07
N LYS A 10 -2.33 6.57 3.90
CA LYS A 10 -3.77 6.85 3.82
C LYS A 10 -4.52 5.91 2.87
N ARG A 11 -3.96 5.64 1.69
CA ARG A 11 -4.55 4.73 0.68
C ARG A 11 -4.91 3.35 1.23
N LEU A 12 -4.15 2.81 2.19
CA LEU A 12 -4.39 1.48 2.76
C LEU A 12 -5.57 1.42 3.73
N VAL A 13 -5.95 2.55 4.31
CA VAL A 13 -7.00 2.65 5.34
C VAL A 13 -8.20 3.49 4.90
N GLN A 14 -8.19 3.97 3.65
CA GLN A 14 -9.19 4.89 3.11
C GLN A 14 -10.63 4.40 3.30
N LYS A 15 -10.91 3.12 3.02
CA LYS A 15 -12.25 2.53 3.22
C LYS A 15 -12.73 2.61 4.68
N ARG A 16 -11.82 2.47 5.64
CA ARG A 16 -12.13 2.52 7.08
C ARG A 16 -12.28 3.96 7.59
N LEU A 17 -11.60 4.91 6.96
CA LEU A 17 -11.83 6.33 7.18
C LEU A 17 -13.21 6.74 6.63
N GLU A 18 -13.58 6.24 5.46
CA GLU A 18 -14.90 6.49 4.84
C GLU A 18 -16.05 5.85 5.62
N SER A 19 -15.87 4.66 6.18
CA SER A 19 -16.88 4.00 7.01
C SER A 19 -16.97 4.54 8.44
N GLY A 20 -16.01 5.37 8.88
CA GLY A 20 -15.92 5.87 10.25
C GLY A 20 -15.37 4.86 11.26
N GLU A 21 -14.91 3.68 10.83
CA GLU A 21 -14.22 2.71 11.69
C GLU A 21 -12.87 3.27 12.20
N LEU A 22 -12.24 4.14 11.41
CA LEU A 22 -11.05 4.90 11.78
C LEU A 22 -11.31 6.40 11.67
N ILE A 23 -10.59 7.17 12.48
CA ILE A 23 -10.54 8.63 12.38
C ILE A 23 -9.11 9.07 12.06
N ALA A 24 -8.97 10.20 11.36
CA ALA A 24 -7.69 10.88 11.16
C ALA A 24 -7.59 12.06 12.14
N PRO A 25 -7.03 11.87 13.36
CA PRO A 25 -7.15 12.84 14.45
C PRO A 25 -6.39 14.16 14.22
N PHE A 26 -5.53 14.23 13.19
CA PHE A 26 -4.66 15.37 12.91
C PHE A 26 -4.94 16.08 11.58
N GLY A 27 -6.11 15.87 10.96
CA GLY A 27 -6.51 16.58 9.74
C GLY A 27 -5.54 16.39 8.57
N ASP A 28 -5.36 17.43 7.77
CA ASP A 28 -4.53 17.42 6.54
C ASP A 28 -3.03 17.62 6.83
N MET A 29 -2.46 16.73 7.63
CA MET A 29 -1.00 16.62 7.87
C MET A 29 -0.34 15.55 6.97
N THR A 30 -0.86 15.37 5.74
CA THR A 30 -0.31 14.37 4.83
C THR A 30 1.06 14.79 4.31
N LEU A 31 2.08 13.97 4.57
CA LEU A 31 3.43 14.19 4.04
C LEU A 31 3.61 13.43 2.73
N LYS A 32 4.28 14.06 1.75
CA LYS A 32 4.70 13.38 0.53
C LYS A 32 5.75 12.33 0.90
N CYS A 33 5.38 11.06 0.76
CA CYS A 33 6.27 9.94 0.99
C CYS A 33 6.91 9.50 -0.33
N HIS A 34 8.24 9.62 -0.45
CA HIS A 34 8.99 9.20 -1.63
C HIS A 34 9.21 7.67 -1.72
N GLN A 35 8.76 6.91 -0.72
CA GLN A 35 8.99 5.47 -0.68
C GLN A 35 7.98 4.74 -1.57
N HIS A 36 8.50 3.90 -2.47
CA HIS A 36 7.69 3.10 -3.39
C HIS A 36 7.43 1.69 -2.84
N TYR A 37 6.52 0.97 -3.50
CA TYR A 37 6.39 -0.47 -3.35
C TYR A 37 7.27 -1.14 -4.40
N TYR A 38 8.03 -2.15 -4.01
CA TYR A 38 8.92 -2.89 -4.90
C TYR A 38 8.44 -4.33 -5.06
N VAL A 39 8.52 -4.82 -6.29
CA VAL A 39 8.37 -6.25 -6.61
C VAL A 39 9.76 -6.88 -6.55
N THR A 40 9.91 -7.98 -5.83
CA THR A 40 11.20 -8.67 -5.68
C THR A 40 11.05 -10.16 -5.97
N THR A 41 12.00 -10.73 -6.69
CA THR A 41 12.06 -12.16 -7.03
C THR A 41 13.49 -12.67 -6.86
N LEU A 42 13.66 -13.99 -6.69
CA LEU A 42 14.99 -14.59 -6.60
C LEU A 42 15.72 -14.48 -7.95
N PRO A 43 17.01 -14.12 -7.95
CA PRO A 43 17.80 -14.10 -9.18
C PRO A 43 17.88 -15.50 -9.79
N GLY A 44 17.79 -15.58 -11.12
CA GLY A 44 17.91 -16.84 -11.88
C GLY A 44 16.64 -17.71 -11.91
N ARG A 45 15.53 -17.28 -11.30
CA ARG A 45 14.25 -18.01 -11.33
C ARG A 45 13.21 -17.24 -12.13
N GLN A 46 13.34 -17.28 -13.46
CA GLN A 46 12.39 -16.69 -14.41
C GLN A 46 11.34 -17.74 -14.77
N TRP A 47 10.22 -17.72 -14.05
CA TRP A 47 9.10 -18.61 -14.34
C TRP A 47 8.11 -17.80 -15.17
N PRO A 48 7.66 -18.28 -16.34
CA PRO A 48 6.75 -17.52 -17.20
C PRO A 48 5.48 -17.04 -16.48
N LYS A 49 5.00 -17.80 -15.48
CA LYS A 49 3.87 -17.42 -14.63
C LYS A 49 4.17 -16.22 -13.72
N ILE A 50 5.39 -16.12 -13.20
CA ILE A 50 5.84 -14.98 -12.39
C ILE A 50 5.97 -13.77 -13.29
N ASP A 51 6.57 -13.91 -14.47
CA ASP A 51 6.76 -12.81 -15.42
C ASP A 51 5.41 -12.24 -15.87
N ALA A 52 4.47 -13.11 -16.26
CA ALA A 52 3.11 -12.71 -16.60
C ALA A 52 2.38 -12.00 -15.44
N PHE A 53 2.61 -12.42 -14.19
CA PHE A 53 2.05 -11.75 -13.02
C PHE A 53 2.65 -10.37 -12.78
N ILE A 54 3.96 -10.22 -12.98
CA ILE A 54 4.67 -8.94 -12.85
C ILE A 54 4.19 -7.96 -13.93
N GLU A 55 4.08 -8.42 -15.18
CA GLU A 55 3.56 -7.62 -16.29
C GLU A 55 2.11 -7.17 -16.04
N TRP A 56 1.25 -8.10 -15.62
CA TRP A 56 -0.11 -7.76 -15.23
C TRP A 56 -0.14 -6.74 -14.10
N LEU A 57 0.69 -6.91 -13.07
CA LEU A 57 0.75 -5.97 -11.94
C LEU A 57 1.18 -4.56 -12.40
N HIS A 58 2.17 -4.47 -13.29
CA HIS A 58 2.60 -3.20 -13.87
C HIS A 58 1.54 -2.55 -14.75
N SER A 59 0.66 -3.33 -15.39
CA SER A 59 -0.47 -2.78 -16.15
C SER A 59 -1.55 -2.12 -15.29
N LEU A 60 -1.57 -2.39 -13.99
CA LEU A 60 -2.55 -1.84 -13.03
C LEU A 60 -2.09 -0.57 -12.32
N THR A 61 -0.80 -0.23 -12.42
CA THR A 61 -0.18 0.95 -11.80
C THR A 61 -0.04 2.09 -12.78
#